data_AF-A0A8E6WCF9-F1
#
_entry.id   AF-A0A8E6WCF9-F1
#
_cell.length_a   1.000
_cell.length_b   1.000
_cell.length_c   1.000
_cell.angle_alpha   90.00
_cell.angle_beta   90.00
_cell.angle_gamma   90.00
#
_symmetry.space_group_name_H-M   'P 1'
#
loop_
_entity.id
_entity.type
_entity.pdbx_description
1 polymer ?
#
loop_
_entity_poly.entity_id
_entity_poly.type
_entity_poly.pdbx_seq_one_letter_code
_entity_poly.pdbx_strand_id
1 'polypeptide(L)'
;MGRKGLLAIVLLSLFIAFILKFFWLTPYDEDVYLPVEKPVASSLKIIHPGDQLFIRILKAEDKLELWASANNKPYKLYKTWTICAWSGGLGPKHKQGD
;
A
#
# COMPACT_ATOMS: atom_id res chain seq x y z
N MET A 1 28.34 -10.29 -49.64
CA MET A 1 28.73 -10.13 -48.23
C MET A 1 29.25 -11.47 -47.73
N GLY A 2 30.55 -11.60 -47.43
CA GLY A 2 31.16 -12.89 -47.10
C GLY A 2 30.64 -13.48 -45.78
N ARG A 3 30.64 -14.81 -45.66
CA ARG A 3 30.18 -15.59 -44.48
C ARG A 3 30.75 -15.09 -43.14
N LYS A 4 31.95 -14.50 -43.15
CA LYS A 4 32.60 -13.88 -41.98
C LYS A 4 31.94 -12.56 -41.54
N GLY A 5 31.43 -11.76 -42.48
CA GLY A 5 30.71 -10.52 -42.18
C GLY A 5 29.32 -10.74 -41.59
N LEU A 6 28.63 -11.79 -42.04
CA LEU A 6 27.33 -12.18 -41.47
C LEU A 6 27.46 -12.65 -40.02
N LEU A 7 28.49 -13.45 -39.71
CA LEU A 7 28.80 -13.90 -38.35
C LEU A 7 29.09 -12.73 -37.40
N ALA A 8 29.84 -11.72 -37.84
CA ALA A 8 30.14 -10.56 -37.02
C ALA A 8 28.89 -9.74 -36.66
N ILE A 9 27.96 -9.57 -37.61
CA ILE A 9 26.70 -8.85 -37.37
C ILE A 9 25.81 -9.62 -36.38
N VAL A 10 25.73 -10.96 -36.51
CA VAL A 10 24.95 -11.78 -35.58
C VAL A 10 25.51 -11.69 -34.16
N LEU A 11 26.83 -11.81 -34.00
CA LEU A 11 27.47 -11.69 -32.69
C LEU A 11 27.28 -10.30 -32.05
N LEU A 12 27.37 -9.24 -32.85
CA LEU A 12 27.12 -7.87 -32.38
C LEU A 12 25.65 -7.68 -31.96
N SER A 13 24.70 -8.24 -32.71
CA SER A 13 23.27 -8.16 -32.38
C SER A 13 22.94 -8.91 -31.08
N LEU A 14 23.58 -10.06 -30.83
CA LEU A 14 23.39 -10.85 -29.61
C LEU A 14 23.99 -10.12 -28.39
N PHE A 15 25.14 -9.47 -28.55
CA PHE A 15 25.76 -8.67 -27.50
C PHE A 15 24.91 -7.45 -27.12
N ILE A 16 24.37 -6.73 -28.12
CA ILE A 16 23.44 -5.62 -27.90
C ILE A 16 22.16 -6.11 -27.22
N ALA A 17 21.58 -7.24 -27.65
CA ALA A 17 20.39 -7.81 -27.01
C ALA A 17 20.65 -8.25 -25.56
N PHE A 18 21.86 -8.76 -25.27
CA PHE A 18 22.28 -9.10 -23.91
C PHE A 18 22.43 -7.86 -23.02
N ILE A 19 23.06 -6.80 -23.52
CA ILE A 19 23.15 -5.52 -22.82
C ILE A 19 21.76 -4.92 -22.61
N LEU A 20 20.88 -4.92 -23.63
CA LEU A 20 19.52 -4.41 -23.49
C LEU A 20 18.70 -5.21 -22.47
N LYS A 21 18.88 -6.53 -22.38
CA LYS A 21 18.22 -7.36 -21.35
C LYS A 21 18.80 -7.19 -19.95
N PHE A 22 20.12 -6.99 -19.85
CA PHE A 22 20.82 -6.87 -18.57
C PHE A 22 20.73 -5.45 -17.99
N PHE A 23 20.66 -4.44 -18.86
CA PHE A 23 20.60 -3.02 -18.51
C PHE A 23 19.19 -2.43 -18.57
N TRP A 24 18.20 -3.18 -19.07
CA TRP A 24 16.82 -2.97 -18.64
C TRP A 24 16.73 -3.38 -17.17
N LEU A 25 17.08 -2.42 -16.30
CA LEU A 25 16.62 -2.35 -14.93
C LEU A 25 15.13 -2.68 -14.95
N THR A 26 14.77 -3.86 -14.48
CA THR A 26 13.39 -4.08 -14.06
C THR A 26 13.08 -2.97 -13.06
N PRO A 27 11.97 -2.24 -13.20
CA PRO A 27 11.60 -1.26 -12.20
C PRO A 27 11.54 -2.00 -10.87
N TYR A 28 12.43 -1.63 -9.96
CA TYR A 28 12.44 -2.15 -8.61
C TYR A 28 11.24 -1.51 -7.93
N ASP A 29 10.12 -2.23 -7.93
CA ASP A 29 8.93 -1.85 -7.17
C ASP A 29 9.29 -2.06 -5.70
N GLU A 30 9.62 -0.98 -5.00
CA GLU A 30 9.76 -0.99 -3.55
C GLU A 30 8.38 -1.28 -2.97
N ASP A 31 8.10 -2.55 -2.72
CA ASP A 31 6.95 -2.96 -1.91
C ASP A 31 7.10 -2.25 -0.55
N VAL A 32 6.30 -1.21 -0.32
CA VAL A 32 6.29 -0.48 0.97
C VAL A 32 5.75 -1.42 2.04
N TYR A 33 6.64 -2.15 2.71
CA TYR A 33 6.32 -2.95 3.88
C TYR A 33 6.03 -2.00 5.06
N LEU A 34 4.78 -1.56 5.19
CA LEU A 34 4.35 -0.93 6.43
C LEU A 34 4.53 -1.94 7.57
N PRO A 35 5.21 -1.59 8.66
CA PRO A 35 5.27 -2.44 9.84
C PRO A 35 3.83 -2.74 10.27
N VAL A 36 3.42 -4.01 10.14
CA VAL A 36 2.13 -4.45 10.63
C VAL A 36 2.21 -4.41 12.15
N GLU A 37 1.79 -3.31 12.75
CA GLU A 37 1.54 -3.28 14.19
C GLU A 37 0.54 -4.40 14.48
N LYS A 38 0.96 -5.36 15.32
CA LYS A 38 0.09 -6.48 15.70
C LYS A 38 -1.23 -5.89 16.22
N PRO A 39 -2.39 -6.29 15.67
CA PRO A 39 -3.65 -5.76 16.14
C PRO A 39 -3.75 -6.05 17.62
N VAL A 40 -3.85 -5.01 18.45
CA VAL A 40 -4.17 -5.14 19.86
C VAL A 40 -5.47 -5.95 19.90
N ALA A 41 -5.39 -7.18 20.41
CA ALA A 41 -6.50 -8.12 20.37
C ALA A 41 -7.69 -7.50 21.10
N SER A 42 -8.68 -7.02 20.35
CA SER A 42 -9.89 -6.47 20.93
C SER A 42 -10.71 -7.59 21.55
N SER A 43 -11.35 -7.28 22.68
CA SER A 43 -12.24 -8.21 23.38
C SER A 43 -13.55 -8.47 22.62
N LEU A 44 -13.83 -7.71 21.56
CA LEU A 44 -15.02 -7.86 20.72
C LEU A 44 -14.65 -8.67 19.47
N LYS A 45 -14.98 -9.96 19.44
CA LYS A 45 -14.66 -10.83 18.30
C LYS A 45 -15.62 -10.65 17.11
N ILE A 46 -16.85 -10.20 17.34
CA ILE A 46 -17.91 -10.21 16.31
C ILE A 46 -18.72 -8.93 16.42
N ILE A 47 -18.92 -8.26 15.28
CA ILE A 47 -19.85 -7.15 15.07
C ILE A 47 -21.10 -7.73 14.41
N HIS A 48 -22.28 -7.36 14.87
CA HIS A 48 -23.55 -7.79 14.32
C HIS A 48 -24.26 -6.67 13.54
N PRO A 49 -25.14 -6.99 12.58
CA PRO A 49 -26.01 -6.00 11.97
C PRO A 49 -26.82 -5.25 13.04
N GLY A 50 -26.81 -3.91 12.97
CA GLY A 50 -27.47 -3.04 13.95
C GLY A 50 -26.57 -2.55 15.09
N ASP A 51 -25.35 -3.09 15.24
CA ASP A 51 -24.36 -2.50 16.14
C ASP A 51 -23.94 -1.11 15.64
N GLN A 52 -23.66 -0.20 16.58
CA GLN A 52 -23.20 1.15 16.26
C GLN A 52 -21.70 1.14 16.03
N LEU A 53 -21.27 1.72 14.91
CA LEU A 53 -19.87 1.81 14.53
C LEU A 53 -19.41 3.26 14.54
N PHE A 54 -18.20 3.47 15.02
CA PHE A 54 -17.51 4.75 14.98
C PHE A 54 -16.12 4.56 14.36
N ILE A 55 -15.86 5.28 13.27
CA ILE A 55 -14.60 5.22 12.54
C ILE A 55 -13.81 6.49 12.86
N ARG A 56 -12.56 6.33 13.28
CA ARG A 56 -11.64 7.43 13.56
C ARG A 56 -10.38 7.28 12.71
N ILE A 57 -9.99 8.35 12.03
CA ILE A 57 -8.74 8.39 11.25
C ILE A 57 -7.82 9.44 11.87
N LEU A 58 -6.65 8.98 12.30
CA LEU A 58 -5.57 9.76 12.88
C LEU A 58 -4.51 9.94 11.79
N LYS A 59 -4.60 11.05 11.06
CA LYS A 59 -3.81 11.30 9.83
C LYS A 59 -2.31 11.46 10.10
N ALA A 60 -1.93 12.06 11.23
CA ALA A 60 -0.52 12.28 11.54
C ALA A 60 0.19 10.97 11.95
N GLU A 61 -0.58 10.02 12.46
CA GLU A 61 -0.13 8.72 12.95
C GLU A 61 -0.33 7.60 11.92
N ASP A 62 -0.94 7.88 10.77
CA ASP A 62 -1.31 6.91 9.75
C ASP A 62 -2.16 5.74 10.31
N LYS A 63 -3.09 6.05 11.23
CA LYS A 63 -3.95 5.05 11.89
C LYS A 63 -5.42 5.24 11.55
N LEU A 64 -6.09 4.14 11.21
CA LEU A 64 -7.54 4.02 11.16
C LEU A 64 -7.99 3.11 12.30
N GLU A 65 -8.93 3.58 13.10
CA GLU A 65 -9.53 2.83 14.18
C GLU A 65 -11.02 2.61 13.94
N LEU A 66 -11.46 1.37 14.15
CA LEU A 66 -12.86 1.03 14.24
C LEU A 66 -13.22 0.80 15.71
N TRP A 67 -14.24 1.51 16.16
CA TRP A 67 -14.87 1.38 17.47
C TRP A 67 -16.27 0.84 17.28
N ALA A 68 -16.70 -0.06 18.16
CA ALA A 68 -18.02 -0.67 18.09
C ALA A 68 -18.76 -0.57 19.44
N SER A 69 -20.07 -0.42 19.36
CA SER A 69 -21.00 -0.47 20.49
C SER A 69 -22.15 -1.43 20.15
N ALA A 70 -22.37 -2.40 21.03
CA ALA A 70 -23.49 -3.33 20.96
C ALA A 70 -24.49 -3.03 22.08
N ASN A 71 -25.79 -3.05 21.78
CA ASN A 71 -26.86 -2.83 22.76
C ASN A 71 -26.70 -1.57 23.62
N ASN A 72 -26.35 -0.43 23.00
CA ASN A 72 -26.11 0.86 23.67
C ASN A 72 -25.04 0.82 24.77
N LYS A 73 -24.12 -0.15 24.74
CA LYS A 73 -22.96 -0.17 25.64
C LYS A 73 -21.95 0.90 25.23
N PRO A 74 -21.01 1.28 26.11
CA PRO A 74 -19.91 2.16 25.72
C PRO A 74 -19.13 1.59 24.53
N TYR A 75 -18.67 2.48 23.65
CA TYR A 75 -17.81 2.13 22.53
C TYR A 75 -16.52 1.48 23.02
N LYS A 76 -16.10 0.41 22.35
CA LYS A 76 -14.82 -0.25 22.58
C LYS A 76 -14.04 -0.31 21.28
N LEU A 77 -12.72 -0.16 21.37
CA LEU A 77 -11.84 -0.33 20.23
C LEU A 77 -11.95 -1.77 19.71
N TYR A 78 -12.36 -1.91 18.45
CA TYR A 78 -12.48 -3.18 17.76
C TYR A 78 -11.20 -3.54 17.02
N LYS A 79 -10.63 -2.61 16.25
CA LYS A 79 -9.38 -2.85 15.52
C LYS A 79 -8.75 -1.54 15.09
N THR A 80 -7.42 -1.56 15.00
CA THR A 80 -6.61 -0.50 14.40
C THR A 80 -5.92 -1.06 13.16
N TRP A 81 -5.89 -0.28 12.09
CA TRP A 81 -5.13 -0.55 10.87
C TRP A 81 -4.17 0.61 10.62
N THR A 82 -2.98 0.28 10.13
CA THR A 82 -2.09 1.27 9.49
C THR A 82 -2.66 1.60 8.10
N ILE A 83 -2.73 2.88 7.75
CA ILE A 83 -3.14 3.35 6.43
C ILE A 83 -1.95 3.97 5.70
N CYS A 84 -1.88 3.82 4.37
CA CYS A 84 -0.77 4.37 3.56
C CYS A 84 -1.06 5.76 2.97
N ALA A 85 -2.33 6.13 2.86
CA ALA A 85 -2.75 7.32 2.16
C ALA A 85 -3.99 7.95 2.79
N TRP A 86 -4.00 9.27 2.78
CA TRP A 86 -5.12 10.11 3.16
C TRP A 86 -5.11 11.36 2.28
N SER A 87 -6.28 11.98 2.09
CA SER A 87 -6.42 13.09 1.14
C SER A 87 -5.82 14.39 1.68
N GLY A 88 -5.15 15.14 0.80
CA GLY A 88 -4.57 16.46 1.08
C GLY A 88 -3.42 16.42 2.10
N GLY A 89 -3.33 17.49 2.92
CA GLY A 89 -2.35 17.68 4.01
C GLY A 89 -2.96 17.47 5.42
N LEU A 90 -2.16 17.70 6.47
CA LEU A 90 -2.71 17.88 7.83
C LEU A 90 -3.47 19.20 7.91
N GLY A 91 -4.56 19.21 8.68
CA GLY A 91 -5.47 20.36 8.81
C GLY A 91 -6.83 20.13 8.14
N PRO A 92 -7.74 21.10 8.30
CA PRO A 92 -9.09 21.04 7.74
C PRO A 92 -9.10 21.19 6.21
N LYS A 93 -10.15 20.66 5.60
CA LYS A 93 -10.53 20.89 4.21
C LYS A 93 -11.56 22.01 4.16
N HIS A 94 -11.30 23.07 3.41
CA HIS A 94 -12.12 24.27 3.31
C HIS A 94 -12.77 24.46 1.95
N LYS A 95 -12.23 23.84 0.90
CA LYS A 95 -12.73 24.01 -0.47
C LYS A 95 -12.74 22.70 -1.23
N GLN A 96 -13.59 22.63 -2.25
CA GLN A 96 -13.61 21.48 -3.16
C GLN A 96 -12.23 21.31 -3.81
N GLY A 97 -11.65 20.11 -3.67
CA GLY A 97 -10.39 19.75 -4.31
C GLY A 97 -9.11 20.15 -3.55
N ASP A 98 -9.19 20.48 -2.26
CA ASP A 98 -8.00 20.56 -1.38
C ASP A 98 -7.62 19.21 -0.73
#